data_AF-A0A929UUS3-F1
#
_entry.id   AF-A0A929UUS3-F1
#
_cell.length_a   1.000
_cell.length_b   1.000
_cell.length_c   1.000
_cell.angle_alpha   90.00
_cell.angle_beta   90.00
_cell.angle_gamma   90.00
#
_symmetry.space_group_name_H-M   'P 1'
#
loop_
_entity.id
_entity.type
_entity.pdbx_description
1 polymer ?
#
loop_
_entity_poly.entity_id
_entity_poly.type
_entity_poly.pdbx_seq_one_letter_code
_entity_poly.pdbx_strand_id
1 'polypeptide(L)'
;YMDGRDFIEIQTPILANSSPEGARDFLIPSRLQEGKFYALPQAPQQFKQLLMVGGVPRYYQLAACFRDEDPRADRLYGEFYQLDLEMSFAENGEEVRTEVEPLMKQLATDFAGKKLLDLSDLAVGDGSPIPRISYRDAMETYGSDKPDLRFGMELIELTDVFSETEFGVFKNAECIKAICVKNGASLSRKQIDNFTNIAKSEGAGGLAYITYQDGEAKSPIAKFLSERELADIQQKTGAVDGDAVFFGADSRSVVNAVLGRLRNEFALHFNLKDPSVVAFAWIIDFPFYEWDDRSKKLDFGHNPFSMPKGGLQVLESAETDAEKLSIVADQFDMVMNGYEICSGGVRNHNPAVLYKVFGLLGFSESYVEEKFGAMLGAFKYGAPPHAGCAFGVDRILMELTDEQNVRETLAFPKNGSGVDVMMNSPSVVDPAQLRELGL
;
A
#
# COMPACT_ATOMS: atom_id res chain seq x y z
N TYR A 1 19.09 4.71 17.63
CA TYR A 1 17.72 5.20 17.88
C TYR A 1 16.94 4.22 18.76
N MET A 2 16.78 2.96 18.30
CA MET A 2 16.04 1.91 19.00
C MET A 2 16.54 1.66 20.44
N ASP A 3 17.85 1.48 20.62
CA ASP A 3 18.46 1.29 21.95
C ASP A 3 18.12 2.41 22.95
N GLY A 4 18.06 3.66 22.48
CA GLY A 4 17.74 4.81 23.32
C GLY A 4 16.27 4.92 23.73
N ARG A 5 15.43 3.98 23.26
CA ARG A 5 13.97 3.89 23.50
C ARG A 5 13.57 2.55 24.09
N ASP A 6 14.54 1.84 24.68
CA ASP A 6 14.37 0.55 25.36
C ASP A 6 13.81 -0.57 24.47
N PHE A 7 14.00 -0.47 23.15
CA PHE A 7 13.74 -1.58 22.25
C PHE A 7 14.86 -2.62 22.37
N ILE A 8 14.47 -3.89 22.42
CA ILE A 8 15.40 -5.03 22.53
C ILE A 8 15.54 -5.67 21.16
N GLU A 9 16.78 -5.77 20.67
CA GLU A 9 17.07 -6.52 19.46
C GLU A 9 16.98 -8.02 19.73
N ILE A 10 16.08 -8.73 19.04
CA ILE A 10 15.93 -10.18 19.20
C ILE A 10 15.93 -10.85 17.83
N GLN A 11 16.86 -11.79 17.64
CA GLN A 11 16.93 -12.55 16.39
C GLN A 11 15.83 -13.61 16.36
N THR A 12 15.08 -13.67 15.26
CA THR A 12 13.98 -14.64 15.09
C THR A 12 14.37 -15.77 14.12
N PRO A 13 13.77 -16.97 14.24
CA PRO A 13 14.10 -18.10 13.36
C PRO A 13 13.87 -17.79 11.86
N ILE A 14 14.85 -18.20 11.03
CA ILE A 14 14.76 -18.16 9.56
C ILE A 14 14.12 -19.45 8.99
N LEU A 15 14.31 -20.59 9.65
CA LEU A 15 13.65 -21.84 9.28
C LEU A 15 12.31 -21.92 10.03
N ALA A 16 11.25 -21.44 9.38
CA ALA A 16 9.92 -21.34 9.97
C ALA A 16 8.93 -22.33 9.33
N ASN A 17 7.69 -22.34 9.81
CA ASN A 17 6.58 -23.04 9.16
C ASN A 17 6.07 -22.22 7.98
N SER A 18 5.58 -22.90 6.94
CA SER A 18 4.88 -22.23 5.84
C SER A 18 3.56 -21.64 6.33
N SER A 19 3.29 -20.41 5.91
CA SER A 19 2.04 -19.72 6.21
C SER A 19 1.14 -19.81 4.98
N PRO A 20 -0.17 -20.10 5.14
CA PRO A 20 -1.12 -20.08 4.03
C PRO A 20 -1.45 -18.66 3.53
N GLU A 21 -0.92 -17.61 4.17
CA GLU A 21 -1.24 -16.21 3.91
C GLU A 21 -0.09 -15.46 3.24
N GLY A 22 -0.44 -14.43 2.46
CA GLY A 22 0.51 -13.50 1.86
C GLY A 22 1.08 -13.95 0.52
N ALA A 23 2.37 -13.72 0.31
CA ALA A 23 3.08 -14.08 -0.91
C ALA A 23 3.38 -15.59 -0.96
N ARG A 24 4.01 -16.05 -2.04
CA ARG A 24 4.52 -17.42 -2.11
C ARG A 24 5.79 -17.55 -1.26
N ASP A 25 5.84 -18.59 -0.41
CA ASP A 25 6.99 -18.92 0.40
C ASP A 25 8.13 -19.56 -0.43
N PHE A 26 9.38 -19.26 -0.07
CA PHE A 26 10.50 -20.13 -0.42
C PHE A 26 10.55 -21.32 0.52
N LEU A 27 10.63 -22.52 -0.04
CA LEU A 27 10.65 -23.78 0.73
C LEU A 27 12.07 -24.35 0.84
N ILE A 28 12.38 -24.90 2.01
CA ILE A 28 13.64 -25.57 2.31
C ILE A 28 13.34 -27.02 2.74
N PRO A 29 13.73 -28.04 1.96
CA PRO A 29 13.47 -29.43 2.31
C PRO A 29 14.25 -29.87 3.56
N SER A 30 13.61 -30.64 4.43
CA SER A 30 14.24 -31.17 5.65
C SER A 30 14.83 -32.55 5.42
N ARG A 31 16.16 -32.66 5.46
CA ARG A 31 16.88 -33.96 5.43
C ARG A 31 16.49 -34.88 6.61
N LEU A 32 16.15 -34.30 7.76
CA LEU A 32 15.86 -35.06 8.99
C LEU A 32 14.40 -35.54 9.07
N GLN A 33 13.51 -34.94 8.28
CA GLN A 33 12.08 -35.21 8.29
C GLN A 33 11.62 -35.31 6.85
N GLU A 34 11.85 -36.49 6.26
CA GLU A 34 11.53 -36.78 4.86
C GLU A 34 10.09 -36.35 4.51
N GLY A 35 9.93 -35.66 3.37
CA GLY A 35 8.65 -35.11 2.91
C GLY A 35 8.18 -33.84 3.60
N LYS A 36 8.93 -33.29 4.58
CA LYS A 36 8.61 -32.01 5.24
C LYS A 36 9.54 -30.88 4.79
N PHE A 37 8.99 -29.67 4.80
CA PHE A 37 9.66 -28.45 4.37
C PHE A 37 9.58 -27.40 5.47
N TYR A 38 10.65 -26.64 5.62
CA TYR A 38 10.59 -25.32 6.25
C TYR A 38 10.21 -24.28 5.20
N ALA A 39 9.76 -23.12 5.64
CA ALA A 39 9.61 -21.93 4.83
C ALA A 39 10.53 -20.82 5.34
N LEU A 40 11.09 -20.04 4.41
CA LEU A 40 11.74 -18.78 4.75
C LEU A 40 10.68 -17.72 5.10
N PRO A 41 10.85 -16.94 6.17
CA PRO A 41 9.82 -16.03 6.66
C PRO A 41 9.63 -14.85 5.72
N GLN A 42 8.38 -14.57 5.34
CA GLN A 42 8.01 -13.34 4.63
C GLN A 42 8.14 -12.09 5.51
N ALA A 43 8.05 -12.27 6.83
CA ALA A 43 8.29 -11.33 7.90
C ALA A 43 8.35 -12.11 9.23
N PRO A 44 8.99 -11.60 10.29
CA PRO A 44 8.99 -12.20 11.63
C PRO A 44 7.64 -12.02 12.39
N GLN A 45 6.52 -11.84 11.66
CA GLN A 45 5.21 -11.41 12.18
C GLN A 45 4.66 -12.31 13.30
N GLN A 46 4.79 -13.62 13.20
CA GLN A 46 4.32 -14.53 14.25
C GLN A 46 5.24 -14.48 15.47
N PHE A 47 6.56 -14.46 15.25
CA PHE A 47 7.55 -14.46 16.32
C PHE A 47 7.52 -13.17 17.14
N LYS A 48 7.43 -12.00 16.49
CA LYS A 48 7.35 -10.72 17.23
C LYS A 48 6.12 -10.63 18.13
N GLN A 49 4.99 -11.17 17.70
CA GLN A 49 3.79 -11.25 18.55
C GLN A 49 3.98 -12.25 19.70
N LEU A 50 4.60 -13.41 19.45
CA LEU A 50 4.95 -14.35 20.52
C LEU A 50 5.92 -13.76 21.54
N LEU A 51 6.81 -12.85 21.13
CA LEU A 51 7.67 -12.10 22.06
C LEU A 51 6.84 -11.19 22.97
N MET A 52 5.79 -10.55 22.45
CA MET A 52 4.87 -9.74 23.28
C MET A 52 4.12 -10.63 24.29
N VAL A 53 3.63 -11.80 23.85
CA VAL A 53 3.05 -12.82 24.76
C VAL A 53 4.08 -13.30 25.81
N GLY A 54 5.34 -13.43 25.41
CA GLY A 54 6.46 -13.80 26.28
C GLY A 54 6.90 -12.70 27.25
N GLY A 55 6.27 -11.52 27.23
CA GLY A 55 6.55 -10.41 28.13
C GLY A 55 7.69 -9.50 27.68
N VAL A 56 8.09 -9.54 26.40
CA VAL A 56 9.02 -8.56 25.84
C VAL A 56 8.28 -7.23 25.64
N PRO A 57 8.68 -6.13 26.32
CA PRO A 57 7.92 -4.89 26.27
C PRO A 57 8.04 -4.19 24.91
N ARG A 58 9.24 -4.17 24.34
CA ARG A 58 9.56 -3.49 23.07
C ARG A 58 10.61 -4.31 22.33
N TYR A 59 10.27 -4.77 21.14
CA TYR A 59 11.12 -5.60 20.31
C TYR A 59 11.45 -4.86 19.00
N TYR A 60 12.69 -5.03 18.51
CA TYR A 60 13.01 -4.72 17.12
C TYR A 60 13.98 -5.73 16.52
N GLN A 61 14.09 -5.72 15.20
CA GLN A 61 15.09 -6.47 14.44
C GLN A 61 15.31 -5.82 13.08
N LEU A 62 16.55 -5.79 12.61
CA LEU A 62 16.83 -5.70 11.17
C LEU A 62 16.69 -7.11 10.57
N ALA A 63 15.48 -7.46 10.17
CA ALA A 63 15.10 -8.82 9.82
C ALA A 63 15.26 -9.06 8.31
N ALA A 64 15.95 -10.16 7.95
CA ALA A 64 15.93 -10.69 6.60
C ALA A 64 14.57 -11.34 6.32
N CYS A 65 13.94 -10.93 5.23
CA CYS A 65 12.61 -11.34 4.82
C CYS A 65 12.65 -11.89 3.38
N PHE A 66 11.80 -12.87 3.08
CA PHE A 66 11.87 -13.62 1.83
C PHE A 66 10.49 -13.76 1.18
N ARG A 67 10.35 -13.37 -0.08
CA ARG A 67 9.10 -13.50 -0.85
C ARG A 67 9.39 -13.95 -2.28
N ASP A 68 8.78 -15.05 -2.71
CA ASP A 68 8.86 -15.52 -4.10
C ASP A 68 7.82 -14.79 -4.97
N GLU A 69 8.10 -13.51 -5.23
CA GLU A 69 7.28 -12.63 -6.07
C GLU A 69 8.09 -12.05 -7.23
N ASP A 70 7.41 -11.76 -8.33
CA ASP A 70 8.05 -11.13 -9.49
C ASP A 70 8.72 -9.79 -9.10
N PRO A 71 10.00 -9.57 -9.44
CA PRO A 71 10.68 -8.33 -9.09
C PRO A 71 10.14 -7.14 -9.86
N ARG A 72 10.24 -5.96 -9.24
CA ARG A 72 9.93 -4.65 -9.86
C ARG A 72 11.08 -3.68 -9.58
N ALA A 73 11.00 -2.45 -10.10
CA ALA A 73 12.00 -1.43 -9.81
C ALA A 73 12.13 -1.14 -8.29
N ASP A 74 11.04 -1.27 -7.55
CA ASP A 74 10.90 -1.01 -6.11
C ASP A 74 10.73 -2.29 -5.26
N ARG A 75 10.93 -3.47 -5.86
CA ARG A 75 10.77 -4.78 -5.22
C ARG A 75 11.87 -5.75 -5.65
N LEU A 76 12.65 -6.19 -4.67
CA LEU A 76 13.66 -7.24 -4.84
C LEU A 76 13.03 -8.60 -5.09
N TYR A 77 13.71 -9.46 -5.84
CA TYR A 77 13.36 -10.88 -5.92
C TYR A 77 14.04 -11.64 -4.79
N GLY A 78 13.29 -12.42 -4.03
CA GLY A 78 13.86 -13.23 -2.97
C GLY A 78 13.95 -12.47 -1.65
N GLU A 79 15.16 -12.06 -1.32
CA GLU A 79 15.55 -11.50 -0.02
C GLU A 79 15.46 -9.97 -0.02
N PHE A 80 15.00 -9.41 1.10
CA PHE A 80 15.00 -7.98 1.41
C PHE A 80 15.05 -7.79 2.93
N TYR A 81 15.37 -6.58 3.39
CA TYR A 81 15.54 -6.29 4.81
C TYR A 81 14.44 -5.37 5.34
N GLN A 82 13.93 -5.71 6.53
CA GLN A 82 12.96 -4.90 7.24
C GLN A 82 13.54 -4.41 8.57
N LEU A 83 13.29 -3.15 8.92
CA LEU A 83 13.32 -2.72 10.31
C LEU A 83 11.95 -3.05 10.90
N ASP A 84 11.88 -4.21 11.54
CA ASP A 84 10.68 -4.76 12.13
C ASP A 84 10.65 -4.46 13.62
N LEU A 85 9.50 -4.04 14.14
CA LEU A 85 9.31 -3.72 15.56
C LEU A 85 7.90 -4.04 16.04
N GLU A 86 7.78 -4.26 17.35
CA GLU A 86 6.51 -4.52 18.03
C GLU A 86 6.59 -4.02 19.50
N MET A 87 5.48 -3.51 20.01
CA MET A 87 5.35 -2.91 21.34
C MET A 87 4.18 -3.56 22.09
N SER A 88 4.44 -4.03 23.31
CA SER A 88 3.40 -4.48 24.25
C SER A 88 2.72 -3.27 24.88
N PHE A 89 1.44 -3.44 25.22
CA PHE A 89 0.55 -2.43 25.80
C PHE A 89 0.37 -1.16 24.95
N ALA A 90 0.60 -1.25 23.65
CA ALA A 90 0.16 -0.23 22.69
C ALA A 90 -1.32 -0.46 22.37
N GLU A 91 -2.19 0.50 22.69
CA GLU A 91 -3.64 0.34 22.59
C GLU A 91 -4.19 0.74 21.22
N ASN A 92 -3.46 1.58 20.49
CA ASN A 92 -3.86 2.09 19.20
C ASN A 92 -2.64 2.31 18.28
N GLY A 93 -2.89 2.42 16.97
CA GLY A 93 -1.81 2.63 16.00
C GLY A 93 -1.06 3.96 16.14
N GLU A 94 -1.61 4.97 16.82
CA GLU A 94 -0.99 6.29 16.94
C GLU A 94 0.25 6.27 17.84
N GLU A 95 0.25 5.41 18.87
CA GLU A 95 1.41 5.21 19.73
C GLU A 95 2.62 4.71 18.93
N VAL A 96 2.40 3.73 18.03
CA VAL A 96 3.46 3.20 17.15
C VAL A 96 3.94 4.27 16.19
N ARG A 97 3.03 4.99 15.51
CA ARG A 97 3.37 6.05 14.55
C ARG A 97 4.19 7.16 15.19
N THR A 98 3.79 7.61 16.38
CA THR A 98 4.49 8.65 17.14
C THR A 98 5.89 8.20 17.58
N GLU A 99 6.06 6.93 17.96
CA GLU A 99 7.34 6.37 18.38
C GLU A 99 8.37 6.32 17.24
N VAL A 100 7.93 6.03 16.00
CA VAL A 100 8.82 5.79 14.85
C VAL A 100 9.02 7.01 13.96
N GLU A 101 8.11 7.98 13.98
CA GLU A 101 8.21 9.20 13.18
C GLU A 101 9.53 9.97 13.32
N PRO A 102 10.06 10.20 14.53
CA PRO A 102 11.32 10.92 14.67
C PRO A 102 12.49 10.20 13.99
N LEU A 103 12.49 8.85 13.94
CA LEU A 103 13.49 8.09 13.19
C LEU A 103 13.38 8.40 11.69
N MET A 104 12.18 8.41 11.12
CA MET A 104 11.96 8.70 9.70
C MET A 104 12.36 10.13 9.34
N LYS A 105 12.04 11.10 10.21
CA LYS A 105 12.50 12.49 10.06
C LYS A 105 14.02 12.56 10.04
N GLN A 106 14.70 11.92 11.00
CA GLN A 106 16.16 11.89 11.10
C GLN A 106 16.82 11.21 9.89
N LEU A 107 16.27 10.12 9.37
CA LEU A 107 16.81 9.49 8.16
C LEU A 107 16.72 10.42 6.95
N ALA A 108 15.59 11.11 6.77
CA ALA A 108 15.43 12.06 5.67
C ALA A 108 16.33 13.31 5.83
N THR A 109 16.44 13.88 7.03
CA THR A 109 17.20 15.12 7.25
C THR A 109 18.67 14.87 7.52
N ASP A 110 19.00 14.12 8.56
CA ASP A 110 20.35 14.05 9.11
C ASP A 110 21.24 13.10 8.30
N PHE A 111 20.65 12.01 7.81
CA PHE A 111 21.34 11.06 6.93
C PHE A 111 21.32 11.50 5.46
N ALA A 112 20.14 11.78 4.90
CA ALA A 112 20.01 12.07 3.47
C ALA A 112 20.15 13.56 3.10
N GLY A 113 20.12 14.48 4.06
CA GLY A 113 20.22 15.92 3.79
C GLY A 113 19.00 16.52 3.06
N LYS A 114 17.86 15.81 3.04
CA LYS A 114 16.65 16.22 2.32
C LYS A 114 15.77 17.14 3.14
N LYS A 115 15.00 17.98 2.46
CA LYS A 115 14.02 18.87 3.09
C LYS A 115 12.72 18.10 3.33
N LEU A 116 12.17 18.19 4.54
CA LEU A 116 10.82 17.71 4.81
C LEU A 116 9.78 18.71 4.29
N LEU A 117 8.78 18.19 3.58
CA LEU A 117 7.61 18.96 3.18
C LEU A 117 6.65 19.07 4.37
N ASP A 118 6.26 20.29 4.72
CA ASP A 118 5.19 20.52 5.68
C ASP A 118 3.84 20.38 4.97
N LEU A 119 3.00 19.48 5.48
CA LEU A 119 1.73 19.10 4.88
C LEU A 119 0.54 19.45 5.80
N SER A 120 0.73 20.31 6.79
CA SER A 120 -0.34 20.74 7.71
C SER A 120 -1.53 21.39 7.02
N ASP A 121 -1.32 21.97 5.83
CA ASP A 121 -2.33 22.71 5.07
C ASP A 121 -3.08 21.85 4.04
N LEU A 122 -2.85 20.52 4.00
CA LEU A 122 -3.59 19.64 3.11
C LEU A 122 -5.09 19.67 3.41
N ALA A 123 -5.90 19.62 2.35
CA ALA A 123 -7.36 19.56 2.46
C ALA A 123 -7.86 18.27 3.13
N VAL A 124 -7.05 17.20 3.07
CA VAL A 124 -7.29 15.93 3.74
C VAL A 124 -6.16 15.64 4.72
N GLY A 125 -6.51 15.02 5.85
CA GLY A 125 -5.58 14.76 6.94
C GLY A 125 -6.04 15.39 8.25
N ASP A 126 -5.16 15.35 9.25
CA ASP A 126 -5.42 15.84 10.61
C ASP A 126 -4.74 17.20 10.92
N GLY A 127 -4.18 17.85 9.89
CA GLY A 127 -3.49 19.14 10.02
C GLY A 127 -2.09 19.05 10.63
N SER A 128 -1.53 17.85 10.79
CA SER A 128 -0.16 17.65 11.25
C SER A 128 0.85 17.75 10.08
N PRO A 129 2.13 18.09 10.35
CA PRO A 129 3.15 18.16 9.29
C PRO A 129 3.41 16.82 8.57
N ILE A 130 3.16 15.70 9.26
CA ILE A 130 3.10 14.35 8.66
C ILE A 130 1.65 13.87 8.82
N PRO A 131 0.76 14.17 7.87
CA PRO A 131 -0.67 14.01 8.05
C PRO A 131 -1.07 12.54 8.21
N ARG A 132 -2.12 12.30 9.01
CA ARG A 132 -2.85 11.03 9.02
C ARG A 132 -4.02 11.14 8.06
N ILE A 133 -3.92 10.50 6.90
CA ILE A 133 -4.95 10.51 5.85
C ILE A 133 -5.68 9.17 5.89
N SER A 134 -7.01 9.18 5.96
CA SER A 134 -7.76 7.91 5.89
C SER A 134 -7.56 7.26 4.50
N TYR A 135 -7.57 5.92 4.43
CA TYR A 135 -7.46 5.18 3.18
C TYR A 135 -8.49 5.67 2.17
N ARG A 136 -9.74 5.86 2.63
CA ARG A 136 -10.82 6.40 1.79
C ARG A 136 -10.45 7.76 1.23
N ASP A 137 -10.00 8.70 2.06
CA ASP A 137 -9.69 10.05 1.59
C ASP A 137 -8.45 10.05 0.66
N ALA A 138 -7.47 9.18 0.92
CA ALA A 138 -6.31 9.00 0.03
C ALA A 138 -6.72 8.48 -1.35
N MET A 139 -7.57 7.45 -1.39
CA MET A 139 -8.12 6.90 -2.63
C MET A 139 -9.01 7.91 -3.36
N GLU A 140 -9.87 8.63 -2.64
CA GLU A 140 -10.79 9.60 -3.25
C GLU A 140 -10.08 10.84 -3.80
N THR A 141 -9.04 11.31 -3.11
CA THR A 141 -8.31 12.55 -3.44
C THR A 141 -7.15 12.31 -4.40
N TYR A 142 -6.44 11.19 -4.29
CA TYR A 142 -5.22 10.93 -5.04
C TYR A 142 -5.27 9.68 -5.91
N GLY A 143 -6.31 8.85 -5.78
CA GLY A 143 -6.43 7.59 -6.51
C GLY A 143 -5.42 6.52 -6.08
N SER A 144 -4.85 6.65 -4.89
CA SER A 144 -3.84 5.73 -4.37
C SER A 144 -3.76 5.78 -2.84
N ASP A 145 -3.53 4.61 -2.24
CA ASP A 145 -3.18 4.38 -0.84
C ASP A 145 -1.70 4.65 -0.53
N LYS A 146 -0.93 5.11 -1.51
CA LYS A 146 0.45 5.56 -1.38
C LYS A 146 0.70 6.83 -2.21
N PRO A 147 0.00 7.93 -1.88
CA PRO A 147 0.07 9.13 -2.69
C PRO A 147 1.47 9.77 -2.61
N ASP A 148 1.96 10.24 -3.76
CA ASP A 148 3.07 11.20 -3.80
C ASP A 148 2.52 12.60 -3.55
N LEU A 149 2.86 13.19 -2.41
CA LEU A 149 2.30 14.46 -1.93
C LEU A 149 3.18 15.67 -2.27
N ARG A 150 4.25 15.49 -3.06
CA ARG A 150 5.14 16.58 -3.48
C ARG A 150 4.51 17.56 -4.48
N PHE A 151 3.39 17.17 -5.09
CA PHE A 151 2.70 17.96 -6.11
C PHE A 151 1.17 17.82 -5.93
N GLY A 152 0.39 18.73 -6.52
CA GLY A 152 -1.08 18.73 -6.45
C GLY A 152 -1.72 17.71 -7.39
N MET A 153 -2.62 18.18 -8.28
CA MET A 153 -3.37 17.34 -9.22
C MET A 153 -4.29 16.33 -8.52
N GLU A 154 -4.95 16.79 -7.47
CA GLU A 154 -6.01 16.08 -6.77
C GLU A 154 -7.14 15.71 -7.75
N LEU A 155 -7.78 14.58 -7.50
CA LEU A 155 -8.94 14.11 -8.25
C LEU A 155 -10.16 14.93 -7.86
N ILE A 156 -10.88 15.42 -8.85
CA ILE A 156 -12.00 16.34 -8.68
C ILE A 156 -13.29 15.63 -9.07
N GLU A 157 -14.23 15.50 -8.13
CA GLU A 157 -15.54 14.87 -8.33
C GLU A 157 -16.46 15.75 -9.20
N LEU A 158 -16.88 15.20 -10.34
CA LEU A 158 -17.72 15.86 -11.32
C LEU A 158 -19.01 15.08 -11.64
N THR A 159 -19.28 13.96 -10.98
CA THR A 159 -20.48 13.13 -11.25
C THR A 159 -21.76 13.98 -11.26
N ASP A 160 -21.95 14.87 -10.28
CA ASP A 160 -23.14 15.73 -10.20
C ASP A 160 -23.24 16.75 -11.36
N VAL A 161 -22.10 17.20 -11.90
CA VAL A 161 -22.06 18.15 -13.04
C VAL A 161 -22.66 17.52 -14.28
N PHE A 162 -22.49 16.20 -14.44
CA PHE A 162 -22.94 15.45 -15.61
C PHE A 162 -24.25 14.69 -15.39
N SER A 163 -24.99 14.98 -14.31
CA SER A 163 -26.26 14.32 -13.97
C SER A 163 -27.32 14.41 -15.09
N GLU A 164 -27.28 15.46 -15.90
CA GLU A 164 -28.19 15.70 -17.04
C GLU A 164 -27.48 15.59 -18.40
N THR A 165 -26.26 15.03 -18.43
CA THR A 165 -25.47 14.98 -19.67
C THR A 165 -26.13 14.09 -20.72
N GLU A 166 -26.06 14.51 -21.98
CA GLU A 166 -26.45 13.68 -23.13
C GLU A 166 -25.26 12.89 -23.69
N PHE A 167 -24.04 13.17 -23.21
CA PHE A 167 -22.85 12.47 -23.67
C PHE A 167 -22.83 11.05 -23.12
N GLY A 168 -23.16 10.06 -23.98
CA GLY A 168 -23.41 8.68 -23.57
C GLY A 168 -22.28 8.00 -22.78
N VAL A 169 -21.02 8.42 -22.94
CA VAL A 169 -19.91 7.88 -22.13
C VAL A 169 -20.03 8.32 -20.68
N PHE A 170 -20.36 9.59 -20.44
CA PHE A 170 -20.51 10.13 -19.08
C PHE A 170 -21.87 9.78 -18.49
N LYS A 171 -22.94 9.82 -19.28
CA LYS A 171 -24.30 9.50 -18.84
C LYS A 171 -24.44 8.12 -18.20
N ASN A 172 -23.67 7.14 -18.67
CA ASN A 172 -23.75 5.75 -18.21
C ASN A 172 -22.67 5.41 -17.16
N ALA A 173 -21.82 6.36 -16.77
CA ALA A 173 -20.78 6.14 -15.78
C ALA A 173 -21.35 6.28 -14.35
N GLU A 174 -20.90 5.42 -13.44
CA GLU A 174 -21.24 5.51 -12.02
C GLU A 174 -20.52 6.68 -11.34
N CYS A 175 -19.28 6.92 -11.74
CA CYS A 175 -18.40 7.94 -11.19
C CYS A 175 -17.71 8.68 -12.34
N ILE A 176 -17.67 10.01 -12.26
CA ILE A 176 -16.91 10.86 -13.19
C ILE A 176 -16.03 11.79 -12.38
N LYS A 177 -14.71 11.61 -12.49
CA LYS A 177 -13.73 12.51 -11.90
C LYS A 177 -12.81 13.10 -12.95
N ALA A 178 -12.14 14.18 -12.58
CA ALA A 178 -11.15 14.83 -13.42
C ALA A 178 -9.86 15.15 -12.68
N ILE A 179 -8.79 15.34 -13.45
CA ILE A 179 -7.54 15.95 -12.98
C ILE A 179 -7.26 17.19 -13.83
N CYS A 180 -6.97 18.30 -13.16
CA CYS A 180 -6.50 19.53 -13.79
C CYS A 180 -4.97 19.54 -13.85
N VAL A 181 -4.42 19.44 -15.06
CA VAL A 181 -2.98 19.43 -15.32
C VAL A 181 -2.53 20.81 -15.75
N LYS A 182 -1.76 21.47 -14.88
CA LYS A 182 -1.22 22.81 -15.15
C LYS A 182 -0.28 22.78 -16.35
N ASN A 183 -0.43 23.75 -17.25
CA ASN A 183 0.26 23.78 -18.55
C ASN A 183 -0.04 22.58 -19.48
N GLY A 184 -1.06 21.77 -19.18
CA GLY A 184 -1.39 20.58 -19.95
C GLY A 184 -1.80 20.85 -21.40
N ALA A 185 -2.18 22.09 -21.75
CA ALA A 185 -2.52 22.45 -23.13
C ALA A 185 -1.31 22.41 -24.08
N SER A 186 -0.08 22.35 -23.55
CA SER A 186 1.14 22.18 -24.37
C SER A 186 1.37 20.73 -24.82
N LEU A 187 0.59 19.77 -24.31
CA LEU A 187 0.73 18.37 -24.68
C LEU A 187 0.40 18.15 -26.16
N SER A 188 1.35 17.57 -26.89
CA SER A 188 1.12 17.11 -28.26
C SER A 188 0.13 15.96 -28.29
N ARG A 189 -0.54 15.78 -29.43
CA ARG A 189 -1.46 14.65 -29.64
C ARG A 189 -0.82 13.29 -29.35
N LYS A 190 0.46 13.11 -29.74
CA LYS A 190 1.22 11.87 -29.47
C LYS A 190 1.40 11.62 -27.97
N GLN A 191 1.63 12.67 -27.18
CA GLN A 191 1.74 12.54 -25.72
C GLN A 191 0.38 12.18 -25.10
N ILE A 192 -0.71 12.82 -25.54
CA ILE A 192 -2.07 12.48 -25.11
C ILE A 192 -2.43 11.03 -25.47
N ASP A 193 -2.06 10.56 -26.66
CA ASP A 193 -2.26 9.17 -27.08
C ASP A 193 -1.47 8.20 -26.18
N ASN A 194 -0.26 8.57 -25.75
CA ASN A 194 0.52 7.78 -24.80
C ASN A 194 -0.18 7.67 -23.42
N PHE A 195 -0.64 8.79 -22.86
CA PHE A 195 -1.42 8.79 -21.62
C PHE A 195 -2.73 8.01 -21.77
N THR A 196 -3.37 8.06 -22.94
CA THR A 196 -4.55 7.25 -23.24
C THR A 196 -4.23 5.75 -23.19
N ASN A 197 -3.06 5.32 -23.68
CA ASN A 197 -2.65 3.92 -23.60
C ASN A 197 -2.37 3.48 -22.16
N ILE A 198 -1.78 4.36 -21.33
CA ILE A 198 -1.60 4.10 -19.91
C ILE A 198 -2.96 3.95 -19.21
N ALA A 199 -3.89 4.87 -19.45
CA ALA A 199 -5.25 4.78 -18.91
C ALA A 199 -5.93 3.45 -19.28
N LYS A 200 -5.78 3.01 -20.53
CA LYS A 200 -6.32 1.72 -21.00
C LYS A 200 -5.68 0.53 -20.31
N SER A 201 -4.39 0.58 -20.00
CA SER A 201 -3.72 -0.51 -19.25
C SER A 201 -4.23 -0.64 -17.81
N GLU A 202 -4.78 0.44 -17.24
CA GLU A 202 -5.46 0.46 -15.93
C GLU A 202 -6.97 0.18 -16.03
N GLY A 203 -7.48 -0.18 -17.21
CA GLY A 203 -8.87 -0.61 -17.43
C GLY A 203 -9.80 0.42 -18.08
N ALA A 204 -9.35 1.65 -18.35
CA ALA A 204 -10.21 2.66 -18.99
C ALA A 204 -10.57 2.32 -20.44
N GLY A 205 -11.78 2.64 -20.88
CA GLY A 205 -12.16 2.56 -22.30
C GLY A 205 -11.48 3.63 -23.19
N GLY A 206 -11.05 4.73 -22.59
CA GLY A 206 -10.39 5.85 -23.25
C GLY A 206 -10.03 6.96 -22.26
N LEU A 207 -9.49 8.07 -22.76
CA LEU A 207 -9.11 9.22 -21.95
C LEU A 207 -9.67 10.50 -22.59
N ALA A 208 -10.78 10.99 -22.05
CA ALA A 208 -11.35 12.25 -22.50
C ALA A 208 -10.59 13.41 -21.87
N TYR A 209 -10.50 14.55 -22.59
CA TYR A 209 -9.80 15.73 -22.10
C TYR A 209 -10.35 17.02 -22.70
N ILE A 210 -10.13 18.15 -22.03
CA ILE A 210 -10.39 19.51 -22.51
C ILE A 210 -9.12 20.32 -22.30
N THR A 211 -8.69 21.07 -23.32
CA THR A 211 -7.61 22.06 -23.18
C THR A 211 -8.19 23.47 -23.17
N TYR A 212 -7.65 24.35 -22.34
CA TYR A 212 -8.07 25.76 -22.27
C TYR A 212 -6.99 26.63 -22.92
N GLN A 213 -7.35 27.34 -23.99
CA GLN A 213 -6.44 28.25 -24.71
C GLN A 213 -7.22 29.40 -25.33
N ASP A 214 -6.68 30.62 -25.22
CA ASP A 214 -7.25 31.83 -25.81
C ASP A 214 -8.68 32.14 -25.28
N GLY A 215 -8.97 31.77 -24.03
CA GLY A 215 -10.30 31.86 -23.42
C GLY A 215 -11.31 30.83 -23.91
N GLU A 216 -10.90 29.84 -24.70
CA GLU A 216 -11.77 28.81 -25.28
C GLU A 216 -11.44 27.40 -24.77
N ALA A 217 -12.48 26.60 -24.53
CA ALA A 217 -12.37 25.17 -24.25
C ALA A 217 -12.29 24.36 -25.56
N LYS A 218 -11.11 23.82 -25.88
CA LYS A 218 -10.86 23.02 -27.08
C LYS A 218 -10.84 21.54 -26.72
N SER A 219 -11.72 20.73 -27.34
CA SER A 219 -11.79 19.30 -27.07
C SER A 219 -12.52 18.50 -28.15
N PRO A 220 -12.14 17.23 -28.41
CA PRO A 220 -12.95 16.30 -29.19
C PRO A 220 -14.35 16.04 -28.61
N ILE A 221 -14.51 16.20 -27.28
CA ILE A 221 -15.78 15.98 -26.59
C ILE A 221 -16.61 17.26 -26.38
N ALA A 222 -16.04 18.45 -26.60
CA ALA A 222 -16.71 19.73 -26.34
C ALA A 222 -18.07 19.84 -27.04
N LYS A 223 -18.20 19.32 -28.27
CA LYS A 223 -19.46 19.33 -29.03
C LYS A 223 -20.60 18.49 -28.44
N PHE A 224 -20.29 17.60 -27.48
CA PHE A 224 -21.26 16.77 -26.79
C PHE A 224 -21.62 17.33 -25.41
N LEU A 225 -20.98 18.41 -24.99
CA LEU A 225 -21.21 19.07 -23.70
C LEU A 225 -21.95 20.39 -23.93
N SER A 226 -22.87 20.71 -23.02
CA SER A 226 -23.55 21.99 -22.96
C SER A 226 -22.63 23.10 -22.44
N GLU A 227 -22.97 24.35 -22.73
CA GLU A 227 -22.26 25.52 -22.20
C GLU A 227 -22.23 25.53 -20.65
N ARG A 228 -23.32 25.07 -20.02
CA ARG A 228 -23.39 24.92 -18.56
C ARG A 228 -22.35 23.92 -18.06
N GLU A 229 -22.30 22.72 -18.65
CA GLU A 229 -21.33 21.69 -18.24
C GLU A 229 -19.89 22.19 -18.41
N LEU A 230 -19.57 22.85 -19.53
CA LEU A 230 -18.24 23.42 -19.77
C LEU A 230 -17.85 24.47 -18.72
N ALA A 231 -18.79 25.35 -18.34
CA ALA A 231 -18.57 26.36 -17.31
C ALA A 231 -18.39 25.74 -15.91
N ASP A 232 -19.24 24.77 -15.54
CA ASP A 232 -19.18 24.08 -14.26
C ASP A 232 -17.88 23.26 -14.10
N ILE A 233 -17.43 22.60 -15.18
CA ILE A 233 -16.12 21.93 -15.23
C ILE A 233 -15.01 22.94 -14.94
N GLN A 234 -14.98 24.07 -15.66
CA GLN A 234 -13.92 25.06 -15.49
C GLN A 234 -13.92 25.64 -14.08
N GLN A 235 -15.10 25.93 -13.53
CA GLN A 235 -15.26 26.44 -12.16
C GLN A 235 -14.76 25.43 -11.12
N LYS A 236 -15.20 24.16 -11.18
CA LYS A 236 -14.80 23.13 -10.21
C LYS A 236 -13.34 22.74 -10.31
N THR A 237 -12.79 22.73 -11.52
CA THR A 237 -11.38 22.37 -11.75
C THR A 237 -10.41 23.52 -11.54
N GLY A 238 -10.90 24.76 -11.49
CA GLY A 238 -10.05 25.95 -11.46
C GLY A 238 -9.11 26.04 -12.66
N ALA A 239 -9.49 25.46 -13.79
CA ALA A 239 -8.69 25.44 -15.00
C ALA A 239 -8.63 26.84 -15.62
N VAL A 240 -7.41 27.26 -15.97
CA VAL A 240 -7.15 28.53 -16.64
C VAL A 240 -6.49 28.27 -18.00
N ASP A 241 -6.39 29.31 -18.83
CA ASP A 241 -5.68 29.24 -20.10
C ASP A 241 -4.26 28.67 -19.91
N GLY A 242 -3.92 27.67 -20.74
CA GLY A 242 -2.70 26.88 -20.64
C GLY A 242 -2.92 25.49 -20.03
N ASP A 243 -4.00 25.26 -19.29
CA ASP A 243 -4.26 23.99 -18.61
C ASP A 243 -4.96 22.95 -19.49
N ALA A 244 -4.87 21.69 -19.08
CA ALA A 244 -5.72 20.62 -19.60
C ALA A 244 -6.41 19.87 -18.47
N VAL A 245 -7.69 19.56 -18.67
CA VAL A 245 -8.49 18.74 -17.75
C VAL A 245 -8.68 17.37 -18.40
N PHE A 246 -8.27 16.31 -17.70
CA PHE A 246 -8.45 14.92 -18.13
C PHE A 246 -9.53 14.25 -17.28
N PHE A 247 -10.31 13.35 -17.88
CA PHE A 247 -11.48 12.75 -17.23
C PHE A 247 -11.37 11.22 -17.17
N GLY A 248 -11.80 10.66 -16.04
CA GLY A 248 -12.14 9.24 -15.89
C GLY A 248 -13.64 9.11 -15.67
N ALA A 249 -14.28 8.17 -16.38
CA ALA A 249 -15.71 7.92 -16.30
C ALA A 249 -15.98 6.40 -16.36
N ASP A 250 -16.23 5.79 -15.21
CA ASP A 250 -16.45 4.34 -15.02
C ASP A 250 -16.99 4.10 -13.58
N SER A 251 -16.87 2.88 -13.06
CA SER A 251 -16.96 2.60 -11.62
C SER A 251 -15.92 3.40 -10.82
N ARG A 252 -16.23 3.73 -9.56
CA ARG A 252 -15.38 4.58 -8.72
C ARG A 252 -13.96 4.03 -8.52
N SER A 253 -13.83 2.71 -8.37
CA SER A 253 -12.52 2.03 -8.24
C SER A 253 -11.65 2.20 -9.49
N VAL A 254 -12.22 1.97 -10.69
CA VAL A 254 -11.52 2.13 -11.96
C VAL A 254 -11.12 3.59 -12.19
N VAL A 255 -12.04 4.54 -11.94
CA VAL A 255 -11.76 5.97 -12.09
C VAL A 255 -10.61 6.41 -11.18
N ASN A 256 -10.64 6.04 -9.90
CA ASN A 256 -9.59 6.36 -8.95
C ASN A 256 -8.24 5.76 -9.38
N ALA A 257 -8.22 4.48 -9.77
CA ALA A 257 -6.99 3.80 -10.21
C ALA A 257 -6.38 4.46 -11.46
N VAL A 258 -7.20 4.71 -12.49
CA VAL A 258 -6.77 5.33 -13.75
C VAL A 258 -6.24 6.74 -13.53
N LEU A 259 -6.98 7.59 -12.81
CA LEU A 259 -6.58 8.96 -12.58
C LEU A 259 -5.39 9.06 -11.61
N GLY A 260 -5.34 8.23 -10.57
CA GLY A 260 -4.19 8.15 -9.67
C GLY A 260 -2.91 7.71 -10.38
N ARG A 261 -3.01 6.77 -11.33
CA ARG A 261 -1.88 6.41 -12.19
C ARG A 261 -1.46 7.58 -13.08
N LEU A 262 -2.40 8.18 -13.80
CA LEU A 262 -2.12 9.31 -14.69
C LEU A 262 -1.53 10.51 -13.95
N ARG A 263 -2.00 10.80 -12.73
CA ARG A 263 -1.45 11.83 -11.85
C ARG A 263 0.07 11.70 -11.69
N ASN A 264 0.56 10.48 -11.44
CA ASN A 264 1.98 10.19 -11.32
C ASN A 264 2.74 10.34 -12.66
N GLU A 265 2.13 9.91 -13.77
CA GLU A 265 2.73 10.00 -15.10
C GLU A 265 2.81 11.45 -15.59
N PHE A 266 1.81 12.27 -15.29
CA PHE A 266 1.86 13.72 -15.53
C PHE A 266 2.95 14.37 -14.69
N ALA A 267 3.05 14.03 -13.40
CA ALA A 267 4.10 14.56 -12.54
C ALA A 267 5.51 14.19 -13.04
N LEU A 268 5.69 12.98 -13.54
CA LEU A 268 6.94 12.57 -14.18
C LEU A 268 7.19 13.38 -15.47
N HIS A 269 6.18 13.52 -16.32
CA HIS A 269 6.29 14.25 -17.59
C HIS A 269 6.67 15.73 -17.40
N PHE A 270 6.06 16.38 -16.41
CA PHE A 270 6.29 17.79 -16.10
C PHE A 270 7.38 18.02 -15.06
N ASN A 271 8.13 16.97 -14.68
CA ASN A 271 9.24 17.02 -13.74
C ASN A 271 8.86 17.67 -12.39
N LEU A 272 7.72 17.28 -11.83
CA LEU A 272 7.16 17.82 -10.59
C LEU A 272 7.65 17.08 -9.33
N LYS A 273 8.41 15.99 -9.50
CA LYS A 273 8.93 15.17 -8.41
C LYS A 273 10.32 15.67 -8.00
N ASP A 274 10.36 16.68 -7.13
CA ASP A 274 11.62 17.22 -6.60
C ASP A 274 12.34 16.14 -5.75
N PRO A 275 13.54 15.67 -6.14
CA PRO A 275 14.27 14.64 -5.40
C PRO A 275 14.84 15.15 -4.06
N SER A 276 15.03 16.46 -3.91
CA SER A 276 15.56 17.06 -2.68
C SER A 276 14.53 17.18 -1.55
N VAL A 277 13.27 16.87 -1.84
CA VAL A 277 12.13 16.99 -0.91
C VAL A 277 11.58 15.62 -0.57
N VAL A 278 11.28 15.43 0.71
CA VAL A 278 10.60 14.25 1.26
C VAL A 278 9.25 14.66 1.82
N ALA A 279 8.19 14.05 1.28
CA ALA A 279 6.84 14.16 1.75
C ALA A 279 6.45 12.83 2.42
N PHE A 280 6.19 12.89 3.73
CA PHE A 280 5.71 11.76 4.51
C PHE A 280 4.23 11.90 4.81
N ALA A 281 3.49 10.79 4.79
CA ALA A 281 2.16 10.72 5.37
C ALA A 281 1.92 9.33 5.95
N TRP A 282 0.97 9.27 6.89
CA TRP A 282 0.40 8.01 7.34
C TRP A 282 -0.94 7.79 6.66
N ILE A 283 -1.09 6.67 5.98
CA ILE A 283 -2.40 6.20 5.54
C ILE A 283 -2.95 5.32 6.65
N ILE A 284 -4.15 5.63 7.11
CA ILE A 284 -4.80 4.96 8.24
C ILE A 284 -6.19 4.49 7.84
N ASP A 285 -6.89 3.80 8.72
CA ASP A 285 -8.30 3.44 8.52
C ASP A 285 -8.53 2.57 7.27
N PHE A 286 -7.63 1.61 7.05
CA PHE A 286 -7.77 0.64 5.96
C PHE A 286 -9.03 -0.23 6.14
N PRO A 287 -9.72 -0.58 5.04
CA PRO A 287 -10.81 -1.54 5.08
C PRO A 287 -10.33 -2.88 5.64
N PHE A 288 -11.08 -3.43 6.59
CA PHE A 288 -10.77 -4.72 7.17
C PHE A 288 -11.04 -5.86 6.18
N TYR A 289 -12.12 -5.73 5.42
CA TYR A 289 -12.51 -6.64 4.35
C TYR A 289 -12.50 -5.92 3.01
N GLU A 290 -12.24 -6.66 1.94
CA GLU A 290 -12.35 -6.19 0.56
C GLU A 290 -13.25 -7.12 -0.26
N TRP A 291 -13.75 -6.61 -1.38
CA TRP A 291 -14.45 -7.41 -2.37
C TRP A 291 -13.46 -7.89 -3.43
N ASP A 292 -13.24 -9.20 -3.52
CA ASP A 292 -12.42 -9.74 -4.60
C ASP A 292 -13.27 -9.92 -5.85
N ASP A 293 -13.00 -9.08 -6.85
CA ASP A 293 -13.69 -9.11 -8.13
C ASP A 293 -13.44 -10.40 -8.93
N ARG A 294 -12.35 -11.13 -8.66
CA ARG A 294 -12.03 -12.37 -9.37
C ARG A 294 -12.85 -13.54 -8.84
N SER A 295 -12.89 -13.73 -7.54
CA SER A 295 -13.63 -14.82 -6.89
C SER A 295 -15.07 -14.44 -6.55
N LYS A 296 -15.46 -13.17 -6.71
CA LYS A 296 -16.81 -12.63 -6.44
C LYS A 296 -17.29 -12.95 -5.02
N LYS A 297 -16.40 -12.75 -4.05
CA LYS A 297 -16.65 -12.92 -2.62
C LYS A 297 -15.84 -11.90 -1.82
N LEU A 298 -16.19 -11.75 -0.55
CA LEU A 298 -15.38 -11.02 0.40
C LEU A 298 -14.08 -11.76 0.70
N ASP A 299 -13.02 -11.00 0.91
CA ASP A 299 -11.73 -11.44 1.44
C ASP A 299 -11.21 -10.43 2.48
N PHE A 300 -10.09 -10.75 3.13
CA PHE A 300 -9.40 -9.78 3.97
C PHE A 300 -8.71 -8.71 3.10
N GLY A 301 -8.87 -7.43 3.45
CA GLY A 301 -8.20 -6.35 2.71
C GLY A 301 -6.69 -6.32 2.92
N HIS A 302 -6.23 -6.71 4.10
CA HIS A 302 -4.81 -6.78 4.45
C HIS A 302 -4.55 -7.96 5.41
N ASN A 303 -3.92 -7.71 6.55
CA ASN A 303 -3.51 -8.73 7.51
C ASN A 303 -4.68 -9.14 8.43
N PRO A 304 -5.11 -10.42 8.43
CA PRO A 304 -6.24 -10.91 9.22
C PRO A 304 -6.00 -10.92 10.73
N PHE A 305 -4.75 -10.77 11.18
CA PHE A 305 -4.38 -10.65 12.59
C PHE A 305 -4.48 -9.22 13.13
N SER A 306 -5.03 -8.29 12.36
CA SER A 306 -5.20 -6.92 12.84
C SER A 306 -6.49 -6.80 13.66
N MET A 307 -6.54 -5.83 14.57
CA MET A 307 -7.75 -5.57 15.34
C MET A 307 -8.71 -4.68 14.52
N PRO A 308 -9.99 -5.07 14.34
CA PRO A 308 -10.99 -4.17 13.80
C PRO A 308 -11.25 -3.02 14.79
N LYS A 309 -11.37 -1.79 14.29
CA LYS A 309 -11.80 -0.65 15.10
C LYS A 309 -13.22 -0.89 15.60
N GLY A 310 -13.42 -0.75 16.91
CA GLY A 310 -14.69 -1.11 17.56
C GLY A 310 -14.77 -2.59 18.01
N GLY A 311 -13.71 -3.38 17.82
CA GLY A 311 -13.55 -4.70 18.44
C GLY A 311 -14.62 -5.72 18.02
N LEU A 312 -15.05 -6.57 18.96
CA LEU A 312 -16.00 -7.63 18.66
C LEU A 312 -17.40 -7.09 18.29
N GLN A 313 -17.80 -5.97 18.88
CA GLN A 313 -19.14 -5.42 18.70
C GLN A 313 -19.43 -5.07 17.23
N VAL A 314 -18.47 -4.44 16.54
CA VAL A 314 -18.66 -4.07 15.12
C VAL A 314 -18.83 -5.31 14.23
N LEU A 315 -18.11 -6.40 14.56
CA LEU A 315 -18.20 -7.67 13.83
C LEU A 315 -19.52 -8.38 14.08
N GLU A 316 -20.07 -8.27 15.28
CA GLU A 316 -21.36 -8.88 15.63
C GLU A 316 -22.54 -8.13 15.01
N SER A 317 -22.42 -6.82 14.82
CA SER A 317 -23.46 -6.00 14.18
C SER A 317 -23.47 -6.06 12.65
N ALA A 318 -22.42 -6.57 12.01
CA ALA A 318 -22.32 -6.61 10.55
C ALA A 318 -23.02 -7.85 9.97
N GLU A 319 -24.22 -7.66 9.43
CA GLU A 319 -25.04 -8.75 8.88
C GLU A 319 -24.94 -8.82 7.34
N THR A 320 -24.77 -7.68 6.70
CA THR A 320 -24.69 -7.53 5.24
C THR A 320 -23.25 -7.37 4.76
N ASP A 321 -22.99 -7.67 3.48
CA ASP A 321 -21.65 -7.46 2.90
C ASP A 321 -21.26 -5.99 2.85
N ALA A 322 -22.23 -5.08 2.69
CA ALA A 322 -21.99 -3.63 2.76
C ALA A 322 -21.51 -3.20 4.16
N GLU A 323 -22.11 -3.73 5.23
CA GLU A 323 -21.68 -3.46 6.60
C GLU A 323 -20.30 -4.05 6.87
N LYS A 324 -20.02 -5.28 6.42
CA LYS A 324 -18.68 -5.88 6.54
C LYS A 324 -17.61 -5.02 5.83
N LEU A 325 -17.87 -4.56 4.60
CA LEU A 325 -16.96 -3.70 3.85
C LEU A 325 -16.72 -2.32 4.49
N SER A 326 -17.61 -1.89 5.38
CA SER A 326 -17.44 -0.63 6.14
C SER A 326 -16.60 -0.78 7.41
N ILE A 327 -16.24 -2.02 7.79
CA ILE A 327 -15.39 -2.27 8.95
C ILE A 327 -13.98 -1.82 8.62
N VAL A 328 -13.42 -1.04 9.54
CA VAL A 328 -12.07 -0.49 9.42
C VAL A 328 -11.12 -1.22 10.37
N ALA A 329 -9.91 -1.52 9.90
CA ALA A 329 -8.83 -2.03 10.73
C ALA A 329 -8.04 -0.90 11.37
N ASP A 330 -7.48 -1.09 12.58
CA ASP A 330 -6.41 -0.22 13.08
C ASP A 330 -5.06 -0.61 12.46
N GLN A 331 -5.04 -0.55 11.13
CA GLN A 331 -3.88 -0.73 10.26
C GLN A 331 -3.46 0.61 9.73
N PHE A 332 -2.17 0.71 9.42
CA PHE A 332 -1.58 1.94 8.94
C PHE A 332 -0.31 1.67 8.14
N ASP A 333 -0.12 2.49 7.12
CA ASP A 333 1.06 2.48 6.27
C ASP A 333 1.72 3.85 6.33
N MET A 334 3.06 3.88 6.30
CA MET A 334 3.78 5.14 6.06
C MET A 334 4.16 5.21 4.59
N VAL A 335 3.86 6.36 4.00
CA VAL A 335 4.18 6.64 2.61
C VAL A 335 5.26 7.72 2.55
N MET A 336 6.22 7.54 1.66
CA MET A 336 7.31 8.47 1.37
C MET A 336 7.34 8.69 -0.14
N ASN A 337 7.03 9.90 -0.60
CA ASN A 337 7.20 10.29 -2.01
C ASN A 337 6.50 9.35 -3.02
N GLY A 338 5.36 8.76 -2.64
CA GLY A 338 4.61 7.81 -3.48
C GLY A 338 4.99 6.34 -3.30
N TYR A 339 5.92 6.04 -2.39
CA TYR A 339 6.28 4.68 -2.00
C TYR A 339 5.71 4.35 -0.63
N GLU A 340 5.06 3.19 -0.52
CA GLU A 340 4.78 2.57 0.78
C GLU A 340 6.13 2.11 1.37
N ILE A 341 6.55 2.67 2.51
CA ILE A 341 7.83 2.33 3.15
C ILE A 341 7.65 1.59 4.47
N CYS A 342 6.43 1.58 5.00
CA CYS A 342 6.08 0.94 6.26
C CYS A 342 4.68 0.37 6.16
N SER A 343 4.47 -0.80 6.75
CA SER A 343 3.12 -1.30 7.04
C SER A 343 3.05 -1.81 8.47
N GLY A 344 1.93 -1.56 9.15
CA GLY A 344 1.74 -1.82 10.56
C GLY A 344 0.28 -1.91 10.98
N GLY A 345 0.08 -2.25 12.24
CA GLY A 345 -1.26 -2.32 12.82
C GLY A 345 -1.29 -2.76 14.26
N VAL A 346 -2.41 -2.48 14.93
CA VAL A 346 -2.76 -3.09 16.21
C VAL A 346 -3.16 -4.52 15.97
N ARG A 347 -2.64 -5.43 16.78
CA ARG A 347 -2.87 -6.86 16.59
C ARG A 347 -4.04 -7.37 17.41
N ASN A 348 -4.66 -8.38 16.85
CA ASN A 348 -5.60 -9.21 17.55
C ASN A 348 -4.87 -10.02 18.63
N HIS A 349 -5.29 -9.83 19.88
CA HIS A 349 -4.83 -10.57 21.05
C HIS A 349 -5.97 -11.37 21.70
N ASN A 350 -7.16 -11.40 21.08
CA ASN A 350 -8.35 -12.07 21.58
C ASN A 350 -8.83 -13.17 20.61
N PRO A 351 -8.70 -14.46 20.99
CA PRO A 351 -9.16 -15.58 20.16
C PRO A 351 -10.61 -15.45 19.66
N ALA A 352 -11.53 -14.91 20.48
CA ALA A 352 -12.93 -14.76 20.08
C ALA A 352 -13.10 -13.80 18.89
N VAL A 353 -12.32 -12.70 18.88
CA VAL A 353 -12.29 -11.77 17.74
C VAL A 353 -11.71 -12.49 16.53
N LEU A 354 -10.63 -13.27 16.70
CA LEU A 354 -9.99 -13.98 15.58
C LEU A 354 -10.96 -14.99 14.93
N TYR A 355 -11.66 -15.79 15.71
CA TYR A 355 -12.68 -16.70 15.17
C TYR A 355 -13.80 -15.94 14.47
N LYS A 356 -14.27 -14.82 15.03
CA LYS A 356 -15.35 -14.03 14.44
C LYS A 356 -14.95 -13.43 13.10
N VAL A 357 -13.74 -12.86 12.96
CA VAL A 357 -13.30 -12.23 11.71
C VAL A 357 -13.19 -13.23 10.56
N PHE A 358 -12.70 -14.44 10.84
CA PHE A 358 -12.67 -15.54 9.87
C PHE A 358 -14.09 -16.10 9.60
N GLY A 359 -14.93 -16.20 10.62
CA GLY A 359 -16.30 -16.67 10.51
C GLY A 359 -17.17 -15.79 9.60
N LEU A 360 -16.95 -14.47 9.59
CA LEU A 360 -17.66 -13.55 8.68
C LEU A 360 -17.35 -13.80 7.18
N LEU A 361 -16.21 -14.42 6.88
CA LEU A 361 -15.84 -14.88 5.54
C LEU A 361 -16.23 -16.34 5.27
N GLY A 362 -16.90 -17.01 6.23
CA GLY A 362 -17.38 -18.38 6.10
C GLY A 362 -16.37 -19.47 6.48
N PHE A 363 -15.23 -19.11 7.08
CA PHE A 363 -14.28 -20.10 7.60
C PHE A 363 -14.77 -20.70 8.92
N SER A 364 -14.58 -22.01 9.11
CA SER A 364 -14.92 -22.68 10.37
C SER A 364 -13.86 -22.46 11.44
N GLU A 365 -14.22 -22.57 12.72
CA GLU A 365 -13.24 -22.52 13.81
C GLU A 365 -12.15 -23.60 13.66
N SER A 366 -12.53 -24.80 13.20
CA SER A 366 -11.56 -25.88 12.93
C SER A 366 -10.53 -25.51 11.86
N TYR A 367 -10.92 -24.73 10.85
CA TYR A 367 -10.00 -24.22 9.84
C TYR A 367 -9.00 -23.24 10.49
N VAL A 368 -9.48 -22.32 11.32
CA VAL A 368 -8.64 -21.34 12.02
C VAL A 368 -7.68 -22.05 12.98
N GLU A 369 -8.11 -23.09 13.69
CA GLU A 369 -7.25 -23.89 14.58
C GLU A 369 -6.19 -24.67 13.81
N GLU A 370 -6.55 -25.28 12.68
CA GLU A 370 -5.59 -26.02 11.85
C GLU A 370 -4.49 -25.10 11.31
N LYS A 371 -4.85 -23.88 10.86
CA LYS A 371 -3.90 -22.94 10.26
C LYS A 371 -3.13 -22.11 11.27
N PHE A 372 -3.76 -21.71 12.38
CA PHE A 372 -3.23 -20.71 13.31
C PHE A 372 -3.19 -21.18 14.77
N GLY A 373 -3.34 -22.50 15.01
CA GLY A 373 -3.42 -23.09 16.34
C GLY A 373 -2.26 -22.74 17.27
N ALA A 374 -1.04 -22.57 16.74
CA ALA A 374 0.12 -22.17 17.54
C ALA A 374 -0.05 -20.77 18.14
N MET A 375 -0.48 -19.78 17.33
CA MET A 375 -0.72 -18.41 17.81
C MET A 375 -1.95 -18.34 18.72
N LEU A 376 -3.05 -19.01 18.32
CA LEU A 376 -4.25 -19.12 19.15
C LEU A 376 -3.96 -19.72 20.53
N GLY A 377 -3.12 -20.76 20.57
CA GLY A 377 -2.65 -21.37 21.80
C GLY A 377 -1.91 -20.37 22.68
N ALA A 378 -1.00 -19.58 22.11
CA ALA A 378 -0.26 -18.55 22.83
C ALA A 378 -1.19 -17.46 23.40
N PHE A 379 -2.16 -16.98 22.62
CA PHE A 379 -3.09 -15.92 23.06
C PHE A 379 -3.93 -16.31 24.27
N LYS A 380 -4.26 -17.60 24.41
CA LYS A 380 -5.01 -18.14 25.57
C LYS A 380 -4.25 -18.02 26.90
N TYR A 381 -2.94 -17.79 26.88
CA TYR A 381 -2.13 -17.60 28.10
C TYR A 381 -1.97 -16.13 28.52
N GLY A 382 -2.74 -15.21 27.92
CA GLY A 382 -2.76 -13.80 28.29
C GLY A 382 -1.88 -12.95 27.39
N ALA A 383 -2.17 -12.94 26.08
CA ALA A 383 -1.57 -11.96 25.18
C ALA A 383 -1.94 -10.53 25.61
N PRO A 384 -0.96 -9.62 25.79
CA PRO A 384 -1.27 -8.22 26.03
C PRO A 384 -1.85 -7.57 24.77
N PRO A 385 -2.52 -6.41 24.87
CA PRO A 385 -2.65 -5.53 23.71
C PRO A 385 -1.26 -5.24 23.14
N HIS A 386 -1.08 -5.37 21.83
CA HIS A 386 0.20 -5.09 21.20
C HIS A 386 0.01 -4.58 19.78
N ALA A 387 0.97 -3.77 19.33
CA ALA A 387 0.97 -3.17 18.01
C ALA A 387 2.40 -3.02 17.50
N GLY A 388 2.56 -2.95 16.18
CA GLY A 388 3.87 -2.72 15.60
C GLY A 388 3.83 -2.56 14.10
N CYS A 389 5.00 -2.42 13.51
CA CYS A 389 5.16 -2.16 12.09
C CYS A 389 6.48 -2.70 11.57
N ALA A 390 6.63 -2.72 10.25
CA ALA A 390 7.87 -3.07 9.59
C ALA A 390 8.16 -2.06 8.48
N PHE A 391 9.38 -1.53 8.47
CA PHE A 391 9.86 -0.61 7.45
C PHE A 391 10.73 -1.34 6.42
N GLY A 392 10.46 -1.18 5.13
CA GLY A 392 11.31 -1.73 4.07
C GLY A 392 12.61 -0.94 3.93
N VAL A 393 13.71 -1.45 4.49
CA VAL A 393 14.99 -0.73 4.58
C VAL A 393 15.54 -0.41 3.19
N ASP A 394 15.50 -1.38 2.28
CA ASP A 394 16.03 -1.22 0.92
C ASP A 394 15.29 -0.12 0.16
N ARG A 395 13.96 -0.04 0.33
CA ARG A 395 13.13 0.99 -0.34
C ARG A 395 13.35 2.37 0.26
N ILE A 396 13.53 2.46 1.58
CA ILE A 396 13.89 3.72 2.25
C ILE A 396 15.23 4.21 1.73
N LEU A 397 16.23 3.34 1.68
CA LEU A 397 17.55 3.69 1.14
C LEU A 397 17.44 4.16 -0.30
N MET A 398 16.72 3.43 -1.16
CA MET A 398 16.52 3.76 -2.57
C MET A 398 16.03 5.21 -2.74
N GLU A 399 14.96 5.58 -2.04
CA GLU A 399 14.39 6.93 -2.15
C GLU A 399 15.26 8.00 -1.48
N LEU A 400 15.93 7.68 -0.38
CA LEU A 400 16.80 8.63 0.32
C LEU A 400 18.14 8.89 -0.40
N THR A 401 18.60 7.95 -1.23
CA THR A 401 19.83 8.10 -2.03
C THR A 401 19.55 8.43 -3.50
N ASP A 402 18.30 8.79 -3.85
CA ASP A 402 17.89 9.16 -5.22
C ASP A 402 18.09 8.07 -6.29
N GLU A 403 18.02 6.80 -5.87
CA GLU A 403 18.14 5.67 -6.78
C GLU A 403 16.78 5.32 -7.41
N GLN A 404 16.78 5.01 -8.70
CA GLN A 404 15.57 4.61 -9.42
C GLN A 404 15.25 3.12 -9.32
N ASN A 405 16.18 2.35 -8.76
CA ASN A 405 16.07 0.91 -8.65
C ASN A 405 16.59 0.44 -7.29
N VAL A 406 15.78 -0.33 -6.57
CA VAL A 406 16.13 -0.85 -5.24
C VAL A 406 17.38 -1.74 -5.28
N ARG A 407 17.72 -2.33 -6.43
CA ARG A 407 18.94 -3.13 -6.59
C ARG A 407 20.22 -2.34 -6.33
N GLU A 408 20.22 -1.02 -6.55
CA GLU A 408 21.38 -0.16 -6.31
C GLU A 408 21.68 0.00 -4.81
N THR A 409 20.75 -0.42 -3.94
CA THR A 409 20.94 -0.42 -2.48
C THR A 409 21.59 -1.70 -1.94
N LEU A 410 21.77 -2.71 -2.79
CA LEU A 410 22.34 -4.00 -2.42
C LEU A 410 23.76 -4.18 -2.96
N ALA A 411 24.61 -4.84 -2.18
CA ALA A 411 25.95 -5.21 -2.64
C ALA A 411 25.93 -6.28 -3.75
N PHE A 412 25.00 -7.24 -3.69
CA PHE A 412 24.91 -8.38 -4.62
C PHE A 412 23.46 -8.66 -5.04
N PRO A 413 22.85 -7.79 -5.87
CA PRO A 413 21.44 -7.94 -6.25
C PRO A 413 21.22 -9.06 -7.26
N LYS A 414 20.02 -9.66 -7.22
CA LYS A 414 19.50 -10.51 -8.30
C LYS A 414 18.92 -9.67 -9.43
N ASN A 415 19.02 -10.15 -10.67
CA ASN A 415 18.43 -9.48 -11.83
C ASN A 415 16.90 -9.65 -11.89
N GLY A 416 16.27 -9.11 -12.94
CA GLY A 416 14.81 -9.17 -13.14
C GLY A 416 14.22 -10.56 -13.35
N SER A 417 15.07 -11.59 -13.50
CA SER A 417 14.66 -13.00 -13.60
C SER A 417 15.02 -13.79 -12.34
N GLY A 418 15.39 -13.11 -11.25
CA GLY A 418 15.78 -13.76 -10.00
C GLY A 418 17.15 -14.44 -10.02
N VAL A 419 17.99 -14.10 -11.01
CA VAL A 419 19.31 -14.71 -11.20
C VAL A 419 20.40 -13.82 -10.61
N ASP A 420 21.27 -14.40 -9.80
CA ASP A 420 22.58 -13.81 -9.50
C ASP A 420 23.54 -14.18 -10.63
N VAL A 421 23.88 -13.19 -11.45
CA VAL A 421 24.75 -13.37 -12.62
C VAL A 421 26.23 -13.50 -12.24
N MET A 422 26.63 -13.03 -11.06
CA MET A 422 28.01 -13.10 -10.59
C MET A 422 28.34 -14.49 -10.09
N MET A 423 27.44 -15.07 -9.28
CA MET A 423 27.58 -16.39 -8.70
C MET A 423 26.95 -17.51 -9.54
N ASN A 424 26.25 -17.14 -10.62
CA ASN A 424 25.49 -18.06 -11.46
C ASN A 424 24.47 -18.89 -10.66
N SER A 425 23.64 -18.20 -9.88
CA SER A 425 22.59 -18.82 -9.05
C SER A 425 21.17 -18.40 -9.49
N PRO A 426 20.15 -19.28 -9.41
CA PRO A 426 20.21 -20.66 -8.91
C PRO A 426 20.96 -21.62 -9.85
N SER A 427 21.43 -22.74 -9.30
CA SER A 427 22.19 -23.78 -10.04
C SER A 427 21.64 -25.18 -9.76
N VAL A 428 21.98 -26.15 -10.61
CA VAL A 428 21.74 -27.57 -10.32
C VAL A 428 22.62 -28.05 -9.17
N VAL A 429 22.13 -29.01 -8.40
CA VAL A 429 22.85 -29.66 -7.28
C VAL A 429 23.20 -31.11 -7.63
N ASP A 430 24.09 -31.74 -6.85
CA ASP A 430 24.44 -33.15 -7.07
C ASP A 430 23.20 -34.06 -6.84
N PRO A 431 22.91 -35.03 -7.73
CA PRO A 431 21.82 -35.98 -7.53
C PRO A 431 21.85 -36.73 -6.18
N ALA A 432 23.02 -36.88 -5.54
CA ALA A 432 23.12 -37.43 -4.19
C ALA A 432 22.45 -36.53 -3.14
N GLN A 433 22.56 -35.21 -3.28
CA GLN A 433 21.91 -34.25 -2.38
C GLN A 433 20.39 -34.33 -2.50
N LEU A 434 19.86 -34.47 -3.72
CA LEU A 434 18.41 -34.66 -3.94
C LEU A 434 17.91 -35.95 -3.28
N ARG A 435 18.64 -37.07 -3.43
CA ARG A 435 18.30 -38.34 -2.77
C ARG A 435 18.31 -38.24 -1.25
N GLU A 436 19.27 -37.54 -0.66
CA GLU A 436 19.30 -37.31 0.80
C GLU A 436 18.10 -36.49 1.30
N LEU A 437 17.51 -35.68 0.43
CA LEU A 437 16.32 -34.85 0.72
C LEU A 437 15.01 -35.56 0.37
N GLY A 438 15.06 -36.75 -0.24
CA GLY A 438 13.87 -37.46 -0.73
C GLY A 438 13.20 -36.79 -1.94
N LEU A 439 13.98 -36.09 -2.78
CA LEU A 439 13.52 -35.37 -3.99
C LEU A 439 13.98 -36.01 -5.30
#